data_AF-A0A2V6DXQ2-F1
#
_entry.id   AF-A0A2V6DXQ2-F1
#
_cell.length_a   1.000
_cell.length_b   1.000
_cell.length_c   1.000
_cell.angle_alpha   90.00
_cell.angle_beta   90.00
_cell.angle_gamma   90.00
#
_symmetry.space_group_name_H-M   'P 1'
#
loop_
_entity.id
_entity.type
_entity.pdbx_description
1 polymer ?
#
loop_
_entity_poly.entity_id
_entity_poly.type
_entity_poly.pdbx_seq_one_letter_code
_entity_poly.pdbx_strand_id
1 'polypeptide(L)'
;MKPIGVFDSGVGGLTVVKALRELLPNENIFYLGDTARVPYGNKSAETVERYALELAKMLIAENAKLIVVACNTVSSVAIPKLRANVPVPVIGVIARTKRSRAGHERRLPAACAVDRRRVARR
;
A
#
# COMPACT_ATOMS: atom_id res chain seq x y z
N MET A 1 -12.63 -5.93 -15.29
CA MET A 1 -11.70 -4.92 -14.73
C MET A 1 -10.79 -5.59 -13.72
N LYS A 2 -9.47 -5.33 -13.78
CA LYS A 2 -8.49 -5.83 -12.81
C LYS A 2 -8.50 -4.96 -11.54
N PRO A 3 -8.45 -5.52 -10.33
CA PRO A 3 -8.55 -4.74 -9.09
C PRO A 3 -7.25 -3.99 -8.77
N ILE A 4 -7.35 -2.97 -7.92
CA ILE A 4 -6.22 -2.39 -7.20
C ILE A 4 -6.02 -3.24 -5.95
N GLY A 5 -4.86 -3.88 -5.85
CA GLY A 5 -4.47 -4.61 -4.66
C GLY A 5 -3.97 -3.66 -3.59
N VAL A 6 -4.48 -3.76 -2.37
CA VAL A 6 -4.04 -2.99 -1.21
C VAL A 6 -3.66 -3.99 -0.14
N PHE A 7 -2.49 -3.85 0.47
CA PHE A 7 -2.16 -4.67 1.64
C PHE A 7 -1.60 -3.86 2.81
N ASP A 8 -1.86 -4.34 4.02
CA ASP A 8 -1.39 -3.79 5.27
C ASP A 8 -1.00 -4.91 6.24
N SER A 9 -0.22 -4.58 7.25
CA SER A 9 0.05 -5.50 8.36
C SER A 9 -1.20 -5.78 9.20
N GLY A 10 -2.29 -5.00 9.13
CA GLY A 10 -3.48 -5.25 9.93
C GLY A 10 -4.74 -4.61 9.34
N VAL A 11 -5.54 -3.95 10.19
CA VAL A 11 -6.77 -3.24 9.78
C VAL A 11 -6.54 -1.74 9.56
N GLY A 12 -5.36 -1.22 9.89
CA GLY A 12 -5.04 0.21 9.79
C GLY A 12 -5.10 0.73 8.35
N GLY A 13 -4.78 -0.13 7.38
CA GLY A 13 -4.84 0.16 5.96
C GLY A 13 -6.25 0.40 5.40
N LEU A 14 -7.32 0.10 6.15
CA LEU A 14 -8.68 0.42 5.72
C LEU A 14 -8.92 1.93 5.57
N THR A 15 -8.14 2.76 6.27
CA THR A 15 -8.15 4.22 6.08
C THR A 15 -7.68 4.62 4.67
N VAL A 16 -6.68 3.91 4.14
CA VAL A 16 -6.19 4.07 2.76
C VAL A 16 -7.23 3.57 1.77
N VAL A 17 -7.88 2.43 2.05
CA VAL A 17 -8.98 1.91 1.20
C VAL A 17 -10.12 2.92 1.11
N LYS A 18 -10.56 3.51 2.23
CA LYS A 18 -11.62 4.52 2.24
C LYS A 18 -11.25 5.70 1.33
N ALA A 19 -10.05 6.23 1.51
CA ALA A 19 -9.49 7.29 0.67
C ALA A 19 -9.46 6.93 -0.82
N LEU A 20 -9.05 5.70 -1.16
CA LEU A 20 -9.02 5.21 -2.54
C LEU A 20 -10.42 5.12 -3.13
N ARG A 21 -11.42 4.65 -2.38
CA ARG A 21 -12.82 4.59 -2.84
C ARG A 21 -13.40 5.97 -3.13
N GLU A 22 -13.05 6.98 -2.34
CA GLU A 22 -13.48 8.37 -2.57
C GLU A 22 -12.81 8.97 -3.82
N LEU A 23 -11.53 8.65 -4.07
CA LEU A 23 -10.78 9.17 -5.21
C LEU A 23 -11.06 8.42 -6.52
N LEU A 24 -11.36 7.12 -6.44
CA LEU A 24 -11.51 6.17 -7.53
C LEU A 24 -12.78 5.32 -7.32
N PRO A 25 -13.98 5.93 -7.38
CA PRO A 25 -15.23 5.26 -7.04
C PRO A 25 -15.58 4.08 -7.98
N ASN A 26 -15.03 4.08 -9.19
CA ASN A 26 -15.29 3.06 -10.21
C ASN A 26 -14.25 1.93 -10.21
N GLU A 27 -13.28 1.96 -9.30
CA GLU A 27 -12.23 0.96 -9.24
C GLU A 27 -12.54 -0.12 -8.20
N ASN A 28 -12.32 -1.38 -8.58
CA ASN A 28 -12.41 -2.49 -7.65
C ASN A 28 -11.15 -2.54 -6.78
N ILE A 29 -11.32 -2.63 -5.46
CA ILE A 29 -10.21 -2.69 -4.51
C ILE A 29 -10.22 -4.05 -3.82
N PHE A 30 -9.10 -4.74 -3.89
CA PHE A 30 -8.87 -5.98 -3.15
C PHE A 30 -7.94 -5.69 -1.98
N TYR A 31 -8.45 -5.81 -0.75
CA TYR A 31 -7.69 -5.53 0.47
C TYR A 31 -7.22 -6.82 1.13
N LEU A 32 -5.92 -6.90 1.44
CA LEU A 32 -5.29 -8.00 2.15
C LEU A 32 -4.63 -7.50 3.43
N GLY A 33 -5.20 -7.84 4.58
CA GLY A 33 -4.62 -7.55 5.89
C GLY A 33 -3.88 -8.77 6.45
N ASP A 34 -2.58 -8.65 6.75
CA ASP A 34 -1.80 -9.73 7.36
C ASP A 34 -1.86 -9.69 8.90
N THR A 35 -3.05 -9.90 9.44
CA THR A 35 -3.28 -9.89 10.89
C THR A 35 -2.58 -11.04 11.63
N ALA A 36 -2.20 -12.11 10.93
CA ALA A 36 -1.57 -13.29 11.52
C ALA A 36 -0.13 -13.04 11.97
N ARG A 37 0.56 -12.04 11.41
CA ARG A 37 2.00 -11.79 11.64
C ARG A 37 2.29 -10.45 12.33
N VAL A 38 1.25 -9.78 12.84
CA VAL A 38 1.37 -8.55 13.63
C VAL A 38 2.09 -8.82 14.96
N PRO A 39 2.96 -7.92 15.46
CA PRO A 39 3.41 -6.68 14.82
C PRO A 39 4.63 -6.90 13.92
N TYR A 40 4.70 -6.13 12.82
CA TYR A 40 5.88 -6.11 11.93
C TYR A 40 7.03 -5.29 12.51
N GLY A 41 6.75 -4.37 13.45
CA GLY A 41 7.74 -3.43 13.98
C GLY A 41 8.87 -4.06 14.81
N ASN A 42 8.73 -5.31 15.25
CA ASN A 42 9.78 -6.04 15.97
C ASN A 42 10.52 -7.06 15.08
N LYS A 43 10.29 -7.05 13.76
CA LYS A 43 10.89 -7.97 12.81
C LYS A 43 12.09 -7.32 12.11
N SER A 44 13.04 -8.13 11.65
CA SER A 44 14.15 -7.65 10.84
C SER A 44 13.66 -7.10 9.49
N ALA A 45 14.41 -6.19 8.89
CA ALA A 45 14.10 -5.62 7.58
C ALA A 45 13.89 -6.71 6.52
N GLU A 46 14.78 -7.71 6.48
CA GLU A 46 14.70 -8.86 5.58
C GLU A 46 13.42 -9.67 5.78
N THR A 47 12.96 -9.83 7.03
CA THR A 47 11.71 -10.54 7.33
C THR A 47 10.51 -9.76 6.83
N VAL A 48 10.49 -8.44 7.05
CA VAL A 48 9.44 -7.55 6.56
C VAL A 48 9.40 -7.56 5.03
N GLU A 49 10.56 -7.53 4.36
CA GLU A 49 10.67 -7.64 2.91
C GLU A 49 10.11 -8.96 2.38
N ARG A 50 10.44 -10.09 3.03
CA ARG A 50 9.94 -11.41 2.64
C ARG A 50 8.41 -11.46 2.76
N TYR A 51 7.86 -11.01 3.88
CA TYR A 51 6.40 -10.97 4.06
C TYR A 51 5.72 -10.05 3.04
N ALA A 52 6.30 -8.88 2.78
CA ALA A 52 5.77 -7.97 1.77
C ALA A 52 5.72 -8.62 0.37
N LEU A 53 6.77 -9.37 -0.01
CA LEU A 53 6.81 -10.10 -1.28
C LEU A 53 5.75 -11.21 -1.35
N GLU A 54 5.53 -11.95 -0.26
CA GLU A 54 4.47 -12.96 -0.19
C GLU A 54 3.09 -12.34 -0.41
N LEU A 55 2.77 -11.25 0.31
CA LEU A 55 1.48 -10.55 0.17
C LEU A 55 1.31 -9.97 -1.24
N ALA A 56 2.38 -9.39 -1.81
CA ALA A 56 2.34 -8.87 -3.16
C ALA A 56 2.11 -9.96 -4.21
N LYS A 57 2.69 -11.16 -4.03
CA LYS A 57 2.44 -12.32 -4.90
C LYS A 57 0.99 -12.79 -4.82
N MET A 58 0.38 -12.80 -3.62
CA MET A 58 -1.04 -13.12 -3.47
C MET A 58 -1.91 -12.12 -4.25
N LEU A 59 -1.63 -10.82 -4.15
CA LEU A 59 -2.36 -9.81 -4.93
C LEU A 59 -2.17 -9.94 -6.45
N ILE A 60 -0.98 -10.35 -6.90
CA ILE A 60 -0.74 -10.63 -8.33
C ILE A 60 -1.54 -11.83 -8.80
N ALA A 61 -1.66 -12.89 -7.97
CA ALA A 61 -2.49 -14.05 -8.28
C ALA A 61 -3.97 -13.67 -8.42
N GLU A 62 -4.43 -12.69 -7.64
CA GLU A 62 -5.75 -12.05 -7.76
C GLU A 62 -5.86 -11.05 -8.93
N ASN A 63 -4.91 -11.08 -9.88
CA ASN A 63 -4.85 -10.23 -11.06
C ASN A 63 -4.82 -8.72 -10.76
N ALA A 64 -4.24 -8.30 -9.62
CA ALA A 64 -4.13 -6.89 -9.30
C ALA A 64 -3.34 -6.13 -10.38
N LYS A 65 -3.90 -5.03 -10.89
CA LYS A 65 -3.23 -4.17 -11.89
C LYS A 65 -2.23 -3.20 -11.26
N LEU A 66 -2.36 -2.95 -9.96
CA LEU A 66 -1.59 -2.01 -9.17
C LEU A 66 -1.55 -2.51 -7.72
N ILE A 67 -0.41 -2.36 -7.04
CA ILE A 67 -0.28 -2.67 -5.62
C ILE A 67 -0.06 -1.39 -4.80
N VAL A 68 -0.86 -1.22 -3.76
CA VAL A 68 -0.75 -0.16 -2.76
C VAL A 68 -0.36 -0.77 -1.42
N VAL A 69 0.79 -0.37 -0.90
CA VAL A 69 1.27 -0.74 0.44
C VAL A 69 0.72 0.27 1.43
N ALA A 70 -0.23 -0.14 2.26
CA ALA A 70 -0.89 0.71 3.25
C ALA A 70 -0.22 0.69 4.64
N CYS A 71 0.77 -0.18 4.85
CA CYS A 71 1.58 -0.22 6.07
C CYS A 71 2.77 0.75 5.98
N ASN A 72 2.92 1.66 6.95
CA ASN A 72 4.06 2.58 7.01
C ASN A 72 5.39 1.83 7.16
N THR A 73 5.45 0.83 8.06
CA THR A 73 6.67 0.03 8.29
C THR A 73 7.12 -0.67 7.03
N VAL A 74 6.20 -1.33 6.31
CA VAL A 74 6.53 -1.98 5.04
C VAL A 74 6.91 -0.95 3.98
N SER A 75 6.20 0.18 3.92
CA SER A 75 6.49 1.24 2.94
C SER A 75 7.88 1.84 3.10
N SER A 76 8.40 1.93 4.33
CA SER A 76 9.74 2.44 4.60
C SER A 76 10.86 1.46 4.26
N VAL A 77 10.59 0.15 4.24
CA VAL A 77 11.63 -0.89 4.12
C VAL A 77 11.57 -1.64 2.79
N ALA A 78 10.38 -2.07 2.36
CA ALA A 78 10.23 -3.08 1.31
C ALA A 78 9.91 -2.53 -0.09
N ILE A 79 9.64 -1.23 -0.25
CA ILE A 79 9.24 -0.64 -1.54
C ILE A 79 10.26 -0.89 -2.67
N PRO A 80 11.58 -0.67 -2.48
CA PRO A 80 12.55 -0.93 -3.54
C PRO A 80 12.53 -2.39 -3.99
N LYS A 81 12.46 -3.32 -3.04
CA LYS A 81 12.48 -4.74 -3.31
C LYS A 81 11.19 -5.23 -3.96
N LEU A 82 10.03 -4.71 -3.53
CA LEU A 82 8.75 -4.98 -4.19
C LEU A 82 8.80 -4.56 -5.66
N ARG A 83 9.23 -3.33 -5.95
CA ARG A 83 9.33 -2.82 -7.32
C ARG A 83 10.26 -3.64 -8.21
N ALA A 84 11.33 -4.21 -7.65
CA ALA A 84 12.25 -5.06 -8.39
C ALA A 84 11.71 -6.48 -8.66
N ASN A 85 10.74 -6.96 -7.88
CA ASN A 85 10.29 -8.35 -7.91
C ASN A 85 8.85 -8.55 -8.41
N VAL A 86 8.11 -7.46 -8.64
CA VAL A 86 6.72 -7.55 -9.11
C VAL A 86 6.53 -6.85 -10.46
N PRO A 87 5.73 -7.41 -11.37
CA PRO A 87 5.55 -6.87 -12.72
C PRO A 87 4.58 -5.69 -12.77
N VAL A 88 3.91 -5.37 -11.66
CA VAL A 88 2.90 -4.31 -11.57
C VAL A 88 3.44 -3.12 -10.78
N PRO A 89 2.94 -1.89 -11.02
CA PRO A 89 3.41 -0.74 -10.27
C PRO A 89 3.11 -0.88 -8.76
N VAL A 90 4.02 -0.38 -7.93
CA VAL A 90 3.90 -0.41 -6.47
C VAL A 90 3.98 1.01 -5.91
N ILE A 91 2.96 1.38 -5.12
CA ILE A 91 2.84 2.66 -4.43
C ILE A 91 2.83 2.39 -2.92
N GLY A 92 3.69 3.07 -2.17
CA GLY A 92 3.70 3.00 -0.70
C GLY A 92 3.06 4.23 -0.09
N VAL A 93 2.39 4.06 1.05
CA VAL A 93 1.98 5.18 1.89
C VAL A 93 3.14 5.51 2.83
N ILE A 94 3.67 6.72 2.72
CA ILE A 94 4.60 7.25 3.71
C ILE A 94 3.82 8.27 4.53
N ALA A 95 3.34 7.86 5.71
CA ALA A 95 2.92 8.85 6.69
C ALA A 95 4.16 9.62 7.16
N ARG A 96 4.09 10.97 7.14
CA ARG A 96 5.11 11.81 7.77
C ARG A 96 5.23 11.39 9.24
N THR A 97 6.29 10.67 9.60
CA THR A 97 6.67 10.50 11.00
C THR A 97 7.00 11.88 11.55
N LYS A 98 6.48 12.19 12.75
CA LYS A 98 6.49 13.51 13.37
C LYS A 98 7.89 14.17 13.32
N ARG A 99 8.10 15.06 12.34
CA ARG A 99 9.00 16.21 12.47
C ARG A 99 8.15 17.45 12.25
N SER A 100 7.94 18.14 13.37
CA SER A 100 7.19 19.39 13.56
C SER A 100 7.39 20.41 12.44
N ARG A 101 6.27 20.94 11.88
CA ARG A 101 5.78 22.33 12.04
C ARG A 101 4.82 22.69 10.88
N ALA A 102 3.69 23.30 11.26
CA ALA A 102 2.74 24.16 10.53
C ALA A 102 2.11 23.67 9.21
N GLY A 103 0.78 23.79 9.13
CA GLY A 103 0.04 23.75 7.87
C GLY A 103 -1.26 22.96 7.99
N HIS A 104 -2.34 23.67 8.29
CA HIS A 104 -3.70 23.17 8.32
C HIS A 104 -4.10 22.72 6.91
N GLU A 105 -4.20 21.41 6.65
CA GLU A 105 -4.98 20.94 5.51
C GLU A 105 -5.50 19.53 5.78
N ARG A 106 -6.83 19.43 5.92
CA ARG A 106 -7.59 18.19 5.79
C ARG A 106 -7.47 17.73 4.34
N ARG A 107 -6.35 17.13 3.98
CA ARG A 107 -6.14 16.42 2.73
C ARG A 107 -5.52 15.07 3.05
N LEU A 108 -5.91 14.08 2.25
CA LEU A 108 -5.34 12.74 2.20
C LEU A 108 -3.85 12.74 2.56
N PRO A 109 -3.32 11.71 3.26
CA PRO A 109 -1.89 11.64 3.54
C PRO A 109 -1.14 11.88 2.23
N ALA A 110 -0.37 12.97 2.17
CA ALA A 110 0.19 13.55 0.95
C ALA A 110 1.07 12.60 0.10
N ALA A 111 1.32 11.39 0.58
CA ALA A 111 2.05 10.33 -0.10
C ALA A 111 1.18 9.32 -0.87
N CYS A 112 -0.15 9.30 -0.68
CA CYS A 112 -1.05 8.49 -1.51
C CYS A 112 -1.41 9.23 -2.81
N ALA A 113 -0.41 9.70 -3.54
CA ALA A 113 -0.60 10.25 -4.88
C ALA A 113 -0.80 9.07 -5.86
N VAL A 114 -1.92 8.36 -5.72
CA VAL A 114 -2.36 7.42 -6.74
C VAL A 114 -2.86 8.25 -7.91
N ASP A 115 -1.95 8.54 -8.84
CA ASP A 115 -2.28 9.27 -10.07
C ASP A 115 -3.37 8.51 -10.82
N ARG A 116 -4.54 9.15 -11.00
CA ARG A 116 -5.67 8.60 -11.76
C ARG A 116 -5.23 8.13 -13.15
N ARG A 117 -4.23 8.76 -13.75
CA ARG A 117 -3.66 8.36 -15.05
C ARG A 117 -2.85 7.06 -14.99
N ARG A 118 -2.23 6.74 -13.85
CA ARG A 118 -1.56 5.43 -13.63
C ARG A 118 -2.57 4.30 -13.41
N VAL A 119 -3.76 4.62 -12.90
CA VAL A 119 -4.83 3.64 -12.64
C VAL A 119 -5.71 3.39 -13.87
N ALA A 120 -6.00 4.44 -14.65
CA ALA A 120 -6.90 4.40 -15.81
C ALA A 120 -6.23 3.88 -17.11
N ARG A 121 -4.89 3.83 -17.17
CA ARG A 121 -4.16 3.22 -18.29
C ARG A 121 -4.08 1.70 -18.11
N ARG A 122 -5.18 0.97 -18.34
CA ARG A 122 -5.28 -0.47 -18.73
C ARG A 122 -6.59 -1.12 -18.27
#